data_AF-A0A924U9Z0-F1
#
_entry.id   AF-A0A924U9Z0-F1
#
_cell.length_a   1.000
_cell.length_b   1.000
_cell.length_c   1.000
_cell.angle_alpha   90.00
_cell.angle_beta   90.00
_cell.angle_gamma   90.00
#
_symmetry.space_group_name_H-M   'P 1'
#
loop_
_entity.id
_entity.type
_entity.pdbx_description
1 polymer ?
#
loop_
_entity_poly.entity_id
_entity_poly.type
_entity_poly.pdbx_seq_one_letter_code
_entity_poly.pdbx_strand_id
1 'polypeptide(L)'
;MTGRILAVVGPSGVGKDTLLAGAVAQDPALHWAQRVITRPTAEGGEPFLGVDRAGFNARLAAGEFALTWDAHGLSYGIPHAEFAPLTQGRDVVFNGSRAALPAAQAVFPGLIVLRISAPSRVLAERLAARGRETQAEIEARLCRASYDVPHGLPVIDVVNDASPETGIQRLLAALHPVSA
;
A
#
# COMPACT_ATOMS: atom_id res chain seq x y z
N MET A 1 -24.32 -2.01 2.34
CA MET A 1 -23.42 -0.88 2.62
C MET A 1 -22.31 -0.89 1.59
N THR A 2 -21.80 0.27 1.17
CA THR A 2 -20.66 0.36 0.25
C THR A 2 -19.37 0.07 1.00
N GLY A 3 -18.43 -0.62 0.36
CA GLY A 3 -17.12 -0.91 0.96
C GLY A 3 -16.28 0.34 1.15
N ARG A 4 -15.26 0.24 1.99
CA ARG A 4 -14.28 1.30 2.25
C ARG A 4 -13.10 1.20 1.27
N ILE A 5 -12.49 2.33 0.98
CA ILE A 5 -11.26 2.39 0.19
C ILE A 5 -10.09 2.82 1.05
N LEU A 6 -9.03 2.00 1.08
CA LEU A 6 -7.89 2.20 1.97
C LEU A 6 -6.57 2.28 1.20
N ALA A 7 -5.86 3.40 1.36
CA ALA A 7 -4.49 3.56 0.89
C ALA A 7 -3.51 3.12 1.98
N VAL A 8 -2.71 2.09 1.68
CA VAL A 8 -1.72 1.55 2.61
C VAL A 8 -0.41 2.29 2.44
N VAL A 9 0.04 2.95 3.50
CA VAL A 9 1.28 3.74 3.49
C VAL A 9 2.20 3.31 4.62
N GLY A 10 3.50 3.51 4.42
CA GLY A 10 4.53 3.19 5.40
C GLY A 10 5.90 3.09 4.74
N PRO A 11 7.00 3.22 5.50
CA PRO A 11 8.34 3.20 4.93
C PRO A 11 8.67 1.85 4.28
N SER A 12 9.74 1.83 3.48
CA SER A 12 10.29 0.57 2.97
C SER A 12 10.73 -0.31 4.14
N GLY A 13 10.57 -1.63 4.02
CA GLY A 13 10.93 -2.58 5.08
C GLY A 13 9.90 -2.75 6.21
N VAL A 14 8.85 -1.93 6.26
CA VAL A 14 7.82 -2.01 7.32
C VAL A 14 6.90 -3.23 7.22
N GLY A 15 6.95 -3.96 6.10
CA GLY A 15 6.21 -5.23 5.93
C GLY A 15 4.80 -5.13 5.36
N LYS A 16 4.43 -4.02 4.69
CA LYS A 16 3.09 -3.81 4.08
C LYS A 16 2.59 -5.03 3.30
N ASP A 17 3.38 -5.51 2.33
CA ASP A 17 2.99 -6.60 1.44
C ASP A 17 2.75 -7.90 2.21
N THR A 18 3.59 -8.21 3.21
CA THR A 18 3.42 -9.38 4.07
C THR A 18 2.13 -9.31 4.86
N LEU A 19 1.81 -8.14 5.44
CA LEU A 19 0.59 -7.97 6.21
C LEU A 19 -0.66 -8.05 5.32
N LEU A 20 -0.64 -7.39 4.15
CA LEU A 20 -1.76 -7.42 3.21
C LEU A 20 -2.00 -8.81 2.64
N ALA A 21 -0.95 -9.53 2.26
CA ALA A 21 -1.06 -10.90 1.79
C ALA A 21 -1.73 -11.80 2.85
N GLY A 22 -1.29 -11.69 4.10
CA GLY A 22 -1.87 -12.46 5.20
C GLY A 22 -3.29 -12.06 5.56
N ALA A 23 -3.62 -10.77 5.53
CA ALA A 23 -4.96 -10.28 5.82
C ALA A 23 -5.97 -10.70 4.74
N VAL A 24 -5.63 -10.55 3.47
CA VAL A 24 -6.49 -10.94 2.33
C VAL A 24 -6.71 -12.45 2.29
N ALA A 25 -5.72 -13.24 2.70
CA ALA A 25 -5.86 -14.69 2.82
C ALA A 25 -6.83 -15.11 3.94
N GLN A 26 -7.01 -14.28 4.97
CA GLN A 26 -7.86 -14.56 6.13
C GLN A 26 -9.23 -13.88 6.06
N ASP A 27 -9.34 -12.79 5.29
CA ASP A 27 -10.57 -12.02 5.13
C ASP A 27 -10.93 -11.85 3.64
N PRO A 28 -11.82 -12.70 3.11
CA PRO A 28 -12.30 -12.61 1.73
C PRO A 28 -13.06 -11.29 1.39
N ALA A 29 -13.50 -10.55 2.41
CA ALA A 29 -14.15 -9.25 2.21
C ALA A 29 -13.14 -8.15 1.85
N LEU A 30 -11.84 -8.39 2.03
CA LEU A 30 -10.77 -7.50 1.56
C LEU A 30 -10.37 -7.84 0.13
N HIS A 31 -10.39 -6.83 -0.74
CA HIS A 31 -9.85 -6.89 -2.09
C HIS A 31 -8.54 -6.10 -2.16
N TRP A 32 -7.43 -6.78 -2.44
CA TRP A 32 -6.16 -6.11 -2.69
C TRP A 32 -6.07 -5.71 -4.16
N ALA A 33 -6.23 -4.41 -4.41
CA ALA A 33 -6.20 -3.87 -5.75
C ALA A 33 -4.82 -4.05 -6.40
N GLN A 34 -4.81 -4.63 -7.60
CA GLN A 34 -3.62 -4.78 -8.41
C GLN A 34 -3.19 -3.43 -9.01
N ARG A 35 -1.89 -3.14 -8.96
CA ARG A 35 -1.32 -1.92 -9.56
C ARG A 35 -0.68 -2.22 -10.91
N VAL A 36 -0.75 -1.29 -11.85
CA VAL A 36 0.07 -1.30 -13.07
C VAL A 36 1.27 -0.40 -12.86
N ILE A 37 2.49 -0.91 -13.08
CA ILE A 37 3.73 -0.21 -12.74
C ILE A 37 4.70 -0.27 -13.92
N THR A 38 5.38 0.84 -14.23
CA THR A 38 6.39 0.89 -15.30
C THR A 38 7.72 0.23 -14.92
N ARG A 39 7.68 -1.03 -14.47
CA ARG A 39 8.85 -1.85 -14.15
C ARG A 39 8.58 -3.29 -14.59
N PRO A 40 9.62 -4.08 -14.90
CA PRO A 40 9.46 -5.51 -15.13
C PRO A 40 8.75 -6.18 -13.95
N THR A 41 7.89 -7.16 -14.24
CA THR A 41 7.33 -8.03 -13.21
C THR A 41 8.46 -8.83 -12.59
N ALA A 42 9.00 -8.38 -11.46
CA ALA A 42 9.89 -9.16 -10.62
C ALA A 42 9.07 -10.16 -9.81
N GLU A 43 9.59 -11.37 -9.60
CA GLU A 43 8.95 -12.37 -8.76
C GLU A 43 8.95 -11.92 -7.27
N GLY A 44 7.77 -12.00 -6.64
CA GLY A 44 7.57 -11.74 -5.22
C GLY A 44 7.15 -10.30 -4.85
N GLY A 45 6.28 -10.20 -3.85
CA GLY A 45 5.74 -8.93 -3.34
C GLY A 45 4.23 -8.80 -3.55
N GLU A 46 3.74 -7.56 -3.59
CA GLU A 46 2.36 -7.25 -3.94
C GLU A 46 1.94 -7.79 -5.33
N PRO A 47 0.64 -8.00 -5.57
CA PRO A 47 0.12 -8.18 -6.92
C PRO A 47 0.29 -6.88 -7.73
N PHE A 48 1.11 -6.92 -8.77
CA PHE A 48 1.23 -5.84 -9.74
C PHE A 48 1.41 -6.38 -11.16
N LEU A 49 0.95 -5.60 -12.14
CA LEU A 49 1.21 -5.81 -13.55
C LEU A 49 2.37 -4.90 -13.98
N GLY A 50 3.51 -5.51 -14.30
CA GLY A 50 4.64 -4.81 -14.88
C GLY A 50 4.41 -4.48 -16.35
N VAL A 51 4.62 -3.22 -16.74
CA VAL A 51 4.56 -2.75 -18.12
C VAL A 51 5.78 -1.88 -18.43
N ASP A 52 6.06 -1.66 -19.70
CA ASP A 52 6.99 -0.63 -20.12
C ASP A 52 6.30 0.75 -20.16
N ARG A 53 7.09 1.79 -20.43
CA ARG A 53 6.60 3.17 -20.52
C ARG A 53 5.54 3.34 -21.60
N ALA A 54 5.74 2.72 -22.77
CA ALA A 54 4.83 2.82 -23.90
C ALA A 54 3.47 2.18 -23.58
N GLY A 55 3.49 0.98 -22.99
CA GLY A 55 2.30 0.27 -22.55
C GLY A 55 1.53 1.03 -21.47
N PHE A 56 2.21 1.62 -20.48
CA PHE A 56 1.55 2.46 -19.48
C PHE A 56 0.85 3.67 -20.12
N ASN A 57 1.53 4.36 -21.04
CA ASN A 57 0.98 5.53 -21.71
C ASN A 57 -0.22 5.17 -22.60
N ALA A 58 -0.20 4.01 -23.27
CA ALA A 58 -1.33 3.53 -24.06
C ALA A 58 -2.57 3.29 -23.18
N ARG A 59 -2.41 2.67 -22.01
CA ARG A 59 -3.49 2.45 -21.03
C ARG A 59 -4.02 3.76 -20.45
N LEU A 60 -3.12 4.69 -20.15
CA LEU A 60 -3.49 6.03 -19.69
C LEU A 60 -4.31 6.78 -20.75
N ALA A 61 -3.88 6.76 -22.02
CA ALA A 61 -4.59 7.37 -23.13
C ALA A 61 -5.97 6.74 -23.38
N ALA A 62 -6.12 5.45 -23.07
CA ALA A 62 -7.39 4.74 -23.13
C ALA A 62 -8.32 5.01 -21.93
N GLY A 63 -7.89 5.79 -20.93
CA GLY A 63 -8.69 6.10 -19.74
C GLY A 63 -8.83 4.92 -18.77
N GLU A 64 -7.87 3.99 -18.75
CA GLU A 64 -7.99 2.75 -17.95
C GLU A 64 -7.88 2.98 -16.43
N PHE A 65 -7.17 4.03 -16.02
CA PHE A 65 -6.79 4.24 -14.62
C PHE A 65 -7.71 5.19 -13.87
N ALA A 66 -8.17 4.76 -12.69
CA ALA A 66 -8.86 5.65 -11.74
C ALA A 66 -7.88 6.57 -11.02
N LEU A 67 -6.67 6.08 -10.75
CA LEU A 67 -5.63 6.81 -10.04
C LEU A 67 -4.27 6.55 -10.70
N THR A 68 -3.50 7.60 -10.91
CA THR A 68 -2.10 7.51 -11.37
C THR A 68 -1.20 8.44 -10.58
N TRP A 69 0.08 8.07 -10.46
CA TRP A 69 1.12 8.93 -9.90
C TRP A 69 2.52 8.46 -10.33
N ASP A 70 3.50 9.34 -10.18
CA ASP A 70 4.91 9.05 -10.38
C ASP A 70 5.65 8.98 -9.04
N ALA A 71 6.55 8.00 -8.90
CA ALA A 71 7.47 7.93 -7.77
C ALA A 71 8.73 7.14 -8.15
N HIS A 72 9.90 7.57 -7.65
CA HIS A 72 11.16 6.86 -7.85
C HIS A 72 11.50 6.57 -9.32
N GLY A 73 11.11 7.45 -10.25
CA GLY A 73 11.33 7.26 -11.70
C GLY A 73 10.38 6.27 -12.38
N LEU A 74 9.40 5.74 -11.65
CA LEU A 74 8.37 4.83 -12.14
C LEU A 74 7.00 5.52 -12.13
N SER A 75 6.12 5.10 -13.04
CA SER A 75 4.69 5.43 -12.98
C SER A 75 3.90 4.27 -12.44
N TYR A 76 2.85 4.63 -11.72
CA TYR A 76 1.93 3.74 -11.07
C TYR A 76 0.52 4.11 -11.49
N GLY A 77 -0.31 3.10 -11.71
CA GLY A 77 -1.71 3.24 -12.04
C GLY A 77 -2.54 2.18 -11.33
N ILE A 78 -3.77 2.51 -10.97
CA ILE A 78 -4.75 1.54 -10.48
C ILE A 78 -5.95 1.56 -11.44
N PRO A 79 -6.21 0.46 -12.17
CA PRO A 79 -7.33 0.39 -13.11
C PRO A 79 -8.68 0.62 -12.43
N HIS A 80 -9.64 1.20 -13.15
CA HIS A 80 -11.02 1.35 -12.64
C HIS A 80 -11.65 0.03 -12.18
N ALA A 81 -11.33 -1.07 -12.86
CA ALA A 81 -11.86 -2.40 -12.57
C ALA A 81 -11.54 -2.87 -11.14
N GLU A 82 -10.42 -2.45 -10.55
CA GLU A 82 -10.02 -2.83 -9.19
C GLU A 82 -10.95 -2.28 -8.09
N PHE A 83 -11.80 -1.32 -8.43
CA PHE A 83 -12.74 -0.69 -7.50
C PHE A 83 -14.17 -1.23 -7.59
N ALA A 84 -14.45 -2.13 -8.54
CA ALA A 84 -15.75 -2.78 -8.66
C ALA A 84 -16.26 -3.44 -7.35
N PRO A 85 -15.40 -4.09 -6.53
CA PRO A 85 -15.81 -4.72 -5.27
C PRO A 85 -16.43 -3.75 -4.23
N LEU A 86 -16.14 -2.44 -4.31
CA LEU A 86 -16.71 -1.45 -3.39
C LEU A 86 -18.24 -1.46 -3.41
N THR A 87 -18.84 -1.63 -4.60
CA THR A 87 -20.30 -1.67 -4.78
C THR A 87 -20.93 -2.92 -4.18
N GLN A 88 -20.13 -3.96 -3.94
CA GLN A 88 -20.53 -5.22 -3.32
C GLN A 88 -20.34 -5.19 -1.79
N GLY A 89 -19.94 -4.05 -1.22
CA GLY A 89 -19.66 -3.93 0.22
C GLY A 89 -18.31 -4.50 0.64
N ARG A 90 -17.43 -4.84 -0.31
CA ARG A 90 -16.07 -5.33 -0.04
C ARG A 90 -15.12 -4.15 0.05
N ASP A 91 -14.25 -4.19 1.04
CA ASP A 91 -13.23 -3.16 1.23
C ASP A 91 -12.12 -3.33 0.20
N VAL A 92 -11.69 -2.23 -0.41
CA VAL A 92 -10.58 -2.23 -1.37
C VAL A 92 -9.36 -1.60 -0.73
N VAL A 93 -8.26 -2.36 -0.70
CA VAL A 93 -6.96 -1.92 -0.17
C VAL A 93 -5.94 -1.83 -1.31
N PHE A 94 -5.12 -0.78 -1.32
CA PHE A 94 -4.03 -0.67 -2.28
C PHE A 94 -2.75 -0.12 -1.63
N ASN A 95 -1.60 -0.57 -2.11
CA ASN A 95 -0.32 0.02 -1.72
C ASN A 95 -0.18 1.41 -2.34
N GLY A 96 -0.17 2.44 -1.49
CA GLY A 96 -0.08 3.84 -1.89
C GLY A 96 1.30 4.46 -1.68
N SER A 97 1.50 5.61 -2.30
CA SER A 97 2.57 6.56 -1.94
C SER A 97 1.97 7.71 -1.16
N ARG A 98 2.69 8.25 -0.18
CA ARG A 98 2.26 9.44 0.57
C ARG A 98 2.09 10.65 -0.34
N ALA A 99 2.94 10.78 -1.36
CA ALA A 99 2.83 11.83 -2.36
C ALA A 99 1.58 11.68 -3.24
N ALA A 100 1.02 10.47 -3.35
CA ALA A 100 -0.19 10.19 -4.12
C ALA A 100 -1.49 10.38 -3.31
N LEU A 101 -1.40 10.56 -1.99
CA LEU A 101 -2.59 10.67 -1.13
C LEU A 101 -3.50 11.85 -1.49
N PRO A 102 -3.00 13.07 -1.81
CA PRO A 102 -3.88 14.18 -2.23
C PRO A 102 -4.65 13.86 -3.51
N ALA A 103 -3.98 13.27 -4.51
CA ALA A 103 -4.62 12.85 -5.76
C ALA A 103 -5.65 11.73 -5.50
N ALA A 104 -5.29 10.75 -4.66
CA ALA A 104 -6.18 9.66 -4.27
C ALA A 104 -7.42 10.19 -3.53
N GLN A 105 -7.28 11.19 -2.65
CA GLN A 105 -8.40 11.81 -1.95
C GLN A 105 -9.33 12.56 -2.90
N ALA A 106 -8.79 13.23 -3.92
CA ALA A 106 -9.60 13.92 -4.92
C ALA A 106 -10.45 12.94 -5.76
N VAL A 107 -9.90 11.75 -6.07
CA VAL A 107 -10.62 10.68 -6.77
C VAL A 107 -11.59 9.96 -5.83
N PHE A 108 -11.20 9.78 -4.57
CA PHE A 108 -11.93 9.02 -3.56
C PHE A 108 -12.15 9.85 -2.29
N PRO A 109 -13.23 10.63 -2.20
CA PRO A 109 -13.48 11.50 -1.05
C PRO A 109 -13.58 10.78 0.30
N GLY A 110 -13.90 9.48 0.30
CA GLY A 110 -13.96 8.61 1.48
C GLY A 110 -12.67 7.82 1.76
N LEU A 111 -11.53 8.23 1.19
CA LEU A 111 -10.26 7.53 1.36
C LEU A 111 -9.82 7.47 2.83
N ILE A 112 -9.52 6.26 3.29
CA ILE A 112 -8.91 6.00 4.60
C ILE A 112 -7.44 5.68 4.38
N VAL A 113 -6.56 6.22 5.21
CA VAL A 113 -5.13 5.90 5.18
C VAL A 113 -4.82 4.82 6.20
N LEU A 114 -4.37 3.67 5.72
CA LEU A 114 -3.90 2.58 6.57
C LEU A 114 -2.38 2.71 6.72
N ARG A 115 -1.94 3.29 7.84
CA ARG A 115 -0.53 3.59 8.09
C ARG A 115 0.12 2.44 8.86
N ILE A 116 1.06 1.77 8.19
CA ILE A 116 1.88 0.73 8.79
C ILE A 116 3.18 1.35 9.31
N SER A 117 3.47 1.13 10.59
CA SER A 117 4.67 1.63 11.27
C SER A 117 5.46 0.52 11.96
N ALA A 118 6.72 0.77 12.25
CA ALA A 118 7.58 -0.10 13.04
C ALA A 118 8.73 0.74 13.62
N PRO A 119 9.28 0.39 14.80
CA PRO A 119 10.45 1.06 15.35
C PRO A 119 11.63 1.06 14.37
N SER A 120 12.43 2.12 14.35
CA SER A 120 13.58 2.27 13.46
C SER A 120 14.57 1.09 13.57
N ARG A 121 14.79 0.57 14.79
CA ARG A 121 15.61 -0.63 15.03
C ARG A 121 15.11 -1.86 14.27
N VAL A 122 13.79 -2.09 14.26
CA VAL A 122 13.16 -3.22 13.57
C VAL A 122 13.27 -3.05 12.06
N LEU A 123 13.09 -1.81 11.57
CA LEU A 123 13.29 -1.50 10.16
C LEU A 123 14.74 -1.73 9.72
N ALA A 124 15.72 -1.33 10.54
CA ALA A 124 17.14 -1.53 10.28
C ALA A 124 17.47 -3.03 10.17
N GLU A 125 17.05 -3.83 11.15
CA GLU A 125 17.22 -5.29 11.16
C GLU A 125 16.62 -5.95 9.92
N ARG A 126 15.38 -5.57 9.55
CA ARG A 126 14.69 -6.12 8.37
C ARG A 126 15.35 -5.72 7.05
N LEU A 127 15.86 -4.49 6.94
CA LEU A 127 16.58 -4.04 5.76
C LEU A 127 17.93 -4.76 5.64
N ALA A 128 18.68 -4.87 6.75
CA ALA A 128 19.95 -5.60 6.79
C ALA A 128 19.77 -7.08 6.40
N ALA A 129 18.73 -7.74 6.91
CA ALA A 129 18.42 -9.14 6.60
C ALA A 129 18.11 -9.40 5.11
N ARG A 130 17.72 -8.37 4.33
CA ARG A 130 17.49 -8.51 2.87
C ARG A 130 18.79 -8.55 2.07
N GLY A 131 19.89 -8.03 2.63
CA GLY A 131 21.21 -8.05 2.02
C GLY A 131 21.35 -7.24 0.72
N ARG A 132 20.43 -6.31 0.43
CA ARG A 132 20.44 -5.51 -0.81
C ARG A 132 21.02 -4.10 -0.61
N GLU A 133 21.25 -3.70 0.63
CA GLU A 133 21.67 -2.37 1.01
C GLU A 133 22.86 -2.43 1.98
N THR A 134 23.78 -1.48 1.85
CA THR A 134 24.84 -1.22 2.82
C THR A 134 24.27 -0.55 4.08
N GLN A 135 25.02 -0.60 5.19
CA GLN A 135 24.63 0.05 6.45
C GLN A 135 24.33 1.56 6.26
N ALA A 136 25.15 2.27 5.49
CA ALA A 136 24.95 3.69 5.19
C ALA A 136 23.67 3.95 4.39
N GLU A 137 23.32 3.07 3.45
CA GLU A 137 22.07 3.16 2.68
C GLU A 137 20.83 2.89 3.55
N ILE A 138 20.94 1.96 4.52
CA ILE A 138 19.91 1.67 5.51
C ILE A 138 19.66 2.91 6.38
N GLU A 139 20.71 3.49 6.96
CA GLU A 139 20.61 4.70 7.79
C GLU A 139 20.01 5.87 7.01
N ALA A 140 20.48 6.11 5.78
CA ALA A 140 19.92 7.15 4.92
C ALA A 140 18.43 6.92 4.61
N ARG A 141 17.99 5.66 4.49
CA ARG A 141 16.57 5.33 4.31
C ARG A 141 15.75 5.56 5.57
N LEU A 142 16.28 5.25 6.75
CA LEU A 142 15.62 5.48 8.03
C LEU A 142 15.47 6.99 8.30
N CYS A 143 16.50 7.79 8.02
CA CYS A 143 16.41 9.25 8.16
C CYS A 143 15.39 9.89 7.21
N ARG A 144 15.19 9.31 6.01
CA ARG A 144 14.15 9.74 5.05
C ARG A 144 12.77 9.14 5.34
N ALA A 145 12.67 8.16 6.25
CA ALA A 145 11.40 7.58 6.64
C ALA A 145 10.61 8.66 7.37
N SER A 146 9.47 9.03 6.81
CA SER A 146 8.49 9.87 7.49
C SER A 146 7.18 9.10 7.53
N TYR A 147 6.36 9.42 8.51
CA TYR A 147 5.04 8.83 8.73
C TYR A 147 3.93 9.86 8.48
N ASP A 148 4.28 10.99 7.87
CA ASP A 148 3.36 12.10 7.67
C ASP A 148 2.28 11.72 6.66
N VAL A 149 1.05 12.04 7.02
CA VAL A 149 -0.15 11.86 6.22
C VAL A 149 -0.80 13.24 6.11
N PRO A 150 -1.30 13.65 4.93
CA PRO A 150 -2.01 14.91 4.79
C PRO A 150 -3.13 15.05 5.83
N HIS A 151 -3.26 16.25 6.41
CA HIS A 151 -4.34 16.54 7.35
C HIS A 151 -5.72 16.35 6.70
N GLY A 152 -6.69 15.89 7.48
CA GLY A 152 -8.08 15.72 7.03
C GLY A 152 -8.42 14.34 6.46
N LEU A 153 -7.45 13.45 6.28
CA LEU A 153 -7.71 12.04 5.97
C LEU A 153 -7.87 11.21 7.25
N PRO A 154 -8.91 10.36 7.37
CA PRO A 154 -8.97 9.37 8.43
C PRO A 154 -7.77 8.44 8.35
N VAL A 155 -7.11 8.19 9.49
CA VAL A 155 -5.94 7.31 9.58
C VAL A 155 -6.22 6.15 10.52
N ILE A 156 -5.94 4.94 10.05
CA ILE A 156 -5.87 3.71 10.84
C ILE A 156 -4.40 3.34 11.01
N ASP A 157 -3.93 3.27 12.25
CA ASP A 157 -2.55 2.94 12.57
C ASP A 157 -2.37 1.47 12.92
N VAL A 158 -1.37 0.84 12.31
CA VAL A 158 -0.96 -0.54 12.61
C VAL A 158 0.54 -0.59 12.87
N VAL A 159 0.92 -1.05 14.05
CA VAL A 159 2.32 -1.24 14.43
C VAL A 159 2.76 -2.68 14.11
N ASN A 160 3.75 -2.82 13.25
CA ASN A 160 4.35 -4.08 12.80
C ASN A 160 5.75 -4.28 13.38
N ASP A 161 5.85 -4.38 14.70
CA ASP A 161 7.08 -4.51 15.47
C ASP A 161 7.37 -5.93 15.99
N ALA A 162 6.51 -6.89 15.64
CA ALA A 162 6.57 -8.28 16.11
C ALA A 162 6.63 -9.26 14.92
N SER A 163 6.11 -10.48 15.12
CA SER A 163 6.03 -11.50 14.07
C SER A 163 5.04 -11.10 12.97
N PRO A 164 5.20 -11.64 11.74
CA PRO A 164 4.22 -11.44 10.66
C PRO A 164 2.79 -11.78 11.09
N GLU A 165 2.59 -12.89 11.79
CA GLU A 165 1.28 -13.35 12.26
C GLU A 165 0.64 -12.34 13.20
N THR A 166 1.43 -11.81 14.15
CA THR A 166 0.97 -10.76 15.07
C THR A 166 0.58 -9.49 14.32
N GLY A 167 1.40 -9.07 13.34
CA GLY A 167 1.11 -7.91 12.51
C GLY A 167 -0.17 -8.09 11.69
N ILE A 168 -0.40 -9.29 11.14
CA ILE A 168 -1.61 -9.62 10.37
C ILE A 168 -2.86 -9.53 11.26
N GLN A 169 -2.82 -10.10 12.47
CA GLN A 169 -3.94 -10.01 13.40
C GLN A 169 -4.23 -8.58 13.83
N ARG A 170 -3.21 -7.75 14.07
CA ARG A 170 -3.38 -6.33 14.37
C ARG A 170 -4.01 -5.57 13.20
N LEU A 171 -3.60 -5.88 11.97
CA LEU A 171 -4.20 -5.30 10.77
C LEU A 171 -5.68 -5.66 10.67
N LEU A 172 -6.03 -6.95 10.81
CA LEU A 172 -7.42 -7.41 10.75
C LEU A 172 -8.28 -6.79 11.85
N ALA A 173 -7.78 -6.73 13.08
CA ALA A 173 -8.47 -6.09 14.21
C ALA A 173 -8.68 -4.59 14.00
N ALA A 174 -7.72 -3.90 13.36
CA ALA A 174 -7.84 -2.47 13.05
C ALA A 174 -8.86 -2.21 11.93
N LEU A 175 -9.02 -3.16 10.99
CA LEU A 175 -10.02 -3.07 9.93
C LEU A 175 -11.43 -3.39 10.44
N HIS A 176 -11.55 -4.32 11.38
CA HIS A 176 -12.81 -4.74 11.99
C HIS A 176 -12.78 -4.48 13.50
N PRO A 177 -12.82 -3.20 13.94
CA PRO A 177 -12.94 -2.92 15.36
C PRO A 177 -14.21 -3.60 15.85
N VAL A 178 -14.07 -4.54 16.78
CA VAL A 178 -15.20 -5.18 17.43
C VAL A 178 -16.07 -4.05 17.96
N SER A 179 -17.31 -3.95 17.46
CA SER A 179 -18.29 -3.04 18.01
C SER A 179 -18.38 -3.33 19.51
N ALA A 180 -17.87 -2.40 20.32
CA ALA A 180 -18.05 -2.43 21.76
C ALA A 180 -19.53 -2.26 22.12
#